data_AF-A0A349ZV71-F1
#
_entry.id   AF-A0A349ZV71-F1
#
_cell.length_a   1.000
_cell.length_b   1.000
_cell.length_c   1.000
_cell.angle_alpha   90.00
_cell.angle_beta   90.00
_cell.angle_gamma   90.00
#
_symmetry.space_group_name_H-M   'P 1'
#
loop_
_entity.id
_entity.type
_entity.pdbx_description
1 polymer ?
#
loop_
_entity_poly.entity_id
_entity_poly.type
_entity_poly.pdbx_seq_one_letter_code
_entity_poly.pdbx_strand_id
1 'polypeptide(L)' 'MKITLKDGSVKEYDGALSVIEIAKDLSEGLARNACAGEIDGERVDLRTV' A
#
# COMPACT_ATOMS: atom_id res chain seq x y z
N MET A 1 -1.60 6.96 -9.64
CA MET A 1 -1.07 5.60 -9.39
C MET A 1 -2.23 4.63 -9.24
N LYS A 2 -2.19 3.50 -9.95
CA LYS A 2 -3.25 2.48 -9.88
C LYS A 2 -2.72 1.26 -9.13
N ILE A 3 -3.28 0.98 -7.95
CA ILE A 3 -2.88 -0.14 -7.10
C ILE A 3 -3.96 -1.22 -7.22
N THR A 4 -3.54 -2.45 -7.47
CA THR A 4 -4.42 -3.62 -7.40
C THR A 4 -4.16 -4.34 -6.08
N LEU A 5 -5.21 -4.55 -5.31
CA LEU A 5 -5.15 -5.25 -4.03
C LEU A 5 -5.33 -6.76 -4.24
N LYS A 6 -5.00 -7.55 -3.22
CA LYS A 6 -5.04 -9.03 -3.29
C LYS A 6 -6.43 -9.61 -3.54
N ASP A 7 -7.48 -8.86 -3.23
CA ASP A 7 -8.87 -9.20 -3.48
C ASP A 7 -9.32 -8.87 -4.93
N GLY A 8 -8.44 -8.29 -5.75
CA GLY A 8 -8.74 -7.84 -7.11
C GLY A 8 -9.34 -6.42 -7.15
N SER A 9 -9.55 -5.78 -6.00
CA SER A 9 -10.00 -4.39 -5.94
C SER A 9 -8.92 -3.46 -6.48
N VAL A 10 -9.34 -2.41 -7.16
CA VAL A 10 -8.46 -1.40 -7.74
C VAL A 10 -8.68 -0.09 -7.01
N LYS A 11 -7.59 0.52 -6.55
CA LYS A 11 -7.59 1.90 -6.04
C LYS A 11 -6.76 2.80 -6.94
N GLU A 12 -7.29 3.98 -7.19
CA GLU A 12 -6.61 5.04 -7.92
C GLU A 12 -6.27 6.17 -6.96
N TYR A 13 -5.00 6.59 -7.02
CA TYR A 13 -4.45 7.67 -6.20
C TYR A 13 -3.91 8.76 -7.12
N ASP A 14 -4.17 10.02 -6.80
CA ASP A 14 -3.77 11.18 -7.61
C ASP A 14 -2.27 11.48 -7.56
N GLY A 15 -1.54 10.86 -6.63
CA GLY A 15 -0.10 11.04 -6.43
C GLY A 15 0.63 9.74 -6.17
N ALA A 16 1.95 9.85 -6.05
CA ALA A 16 2.78 8.77 -5.55
C ALA A 16 2.63 8.72 -4.03
N LEU A 17 2.23 7.56 -3.50
CA LEU A 17 2.01 7.35 -2.08
C LEU A 17 2.93 6.25 -1.61
N SER A 18 3.43 6.40 -0.39
CA SER A 18 4.18 5.32 0.24
C SER A 18 3.27 4.14 0.59
N VAL A 19 3.86 2.94 0.70
CA VAL A 19 3.12 1.73 1.12
C VAL A 19 2.34 1.95 2.42
N ILE A 20 2.90 2.67 3.39
CA ILE A 20 2.23 2.96 4.66
C ILE A 20 1.04 3.90 4.50
N GLU A 21 1.10 4.86 3.59
CA GLU A 21 -0.02 5.76 3.30
C GLU A 21 -1.18 5.01 2.65
N ILE A 22 -0.86 4.09 1.73
CA ILE A 22 -1.84 3.19 1.12
C ILE A 22 -2.45 2.27 2.20
N ALA A 23 -1.64 1.71 3.09
CA ALA A 23 -2.12 0.89 4.20
C ALA A 23 -3.02 1.68 5.16
N LYS A 24 -2.72 2.96 5.40
CA LYS A 24 -3.49 3.84 6.28
C LYS A 24 -4.84 4.23 5.68
N ASP A 25 -4.86 4.47 4.37
CA ASP A 25 -6.09 4.71 3.61
C ASP A 25 -7.04 3.50 3.61
N LEU A 26 -6.50 2.27 3.69
CA LEU A 26 -7.29 1.07 3.90
C LEU A 26 -7.85 0.98 5.33
N SER A 27 -7.00 1.15 6.35
CA SER A 27 -7.44 1.38 7.74
C SER A 27 -6.26 1.77 8.63
N GLU A 28 -6.54 2.53 9.68
CA GLU A 28 -5.58 2.80 10.77
C GLU A 28 -5.03 1.50 11.39
N GLY A 29 -5.88 0.48 11.54
CA GLY A 29 -5.49 -0.82 12.09
C GLY A 29 -4.50 -1.58 11.18
N LEU A 30 -4.68 -1.52 9.87
CA LEU A 30 -3.76 -2.12 8.92
C LEU A 30 -2.41 -1.40 8.93
N ALA A 31 -2.41 -0.06 8.84
CA ALA A 31 -1.19 0.73 8.94
C ALA A 31 -0.41 0.45 10.24
N ARG A 32 -1.12 0.31 11.37
CA ARG A 32 -0.49 0.01 12.66
C ARG A 32 0.18 -1.37 12.71
N ASN A 33 -0.35 -2.35 11.98
CA ASN A 33 0.17 -3.72 11.96
C ASN A 33 1.07 -4.02 10.74
N ALA A 34 1.18 -3.09 9.78
CA ALA A 34 2.01 -3.27 8.61
C ALA A 34 3.50 -3.22 8.99
N CYS A 35 4.25 -4.24 8.56
CA CYS A 35 5.71 -4.31 8.77
C CYS A 35 6.52 -4.09 7.48
N ALA A 36 5.98 -4.48 6.32
CA ALA A 36 6.59 -4.35 5.01
C ALA A 36 5.52 -4.33 3.92
N GLY A 37 5.88 -3.86 2.74
CA GLY A 37 5.08 -3.95 1.52
C GLY A 37 5.56 -5.06 0.59
N GLU A 38 4.70 -5.46 -0.34
CA GLU A 38 5.07 -6.26 -1.50
C GLU A 38 4.52 -5.56 -2.74
N ILE A 39 5.41 -5.16 -3.65
CA ILE A 39 5.06 -4.51 -4.92
C ILE A 39 5.61 -5.40 -6.03
N ASP A 40 4.75 -5.88 -6.91
CA ASP A 40 5.12 -6.74 -8.05
C ASP A 40 5.99 -7.96 -7.68
N GLY A 41 5.80 -8.50 -6.48
CA GLY A 41 6.56 -9.64 -5.94
C GLY A 41 7.85 -9.28 -5.21
N GLU A 42 8.24 -7.99 -5.19
CA GLU A 42 9.39 -7.50 -4.42
C GLU A 42 8.97 -6.98 -3.05
N ARG A 43 9.70 -7.40 -2.01
CA ARG A 43 9.49 -6.93 -0.64
C ARG A 43 10.15 -5.57 -0.47
N VAL A 44 9.36 -4.59 -0.04
CA VAL A 44 9.79 -3.20 0.08
C VAL A 44 9.55 -2.64 1.48
N ASP A 45 10.28 -1.60 1.83
CA ASP A 45 10.04 -0.85 3.07
C ASP A 45 8.71 -0.08 2.98
N LEU A 46 8.09 0.14 4.13
CA LEU A 46 6.83 0.88 4.26
C LEU A 46 6.89 2.32 3.75
N ARG A 47 8.09 2.92 3.70
CA ARG A 47 8.33 4.29 3.21
C ARG A 47 8.59 4.36 1.71
N THR A 48 8.63 3.22 1.03
CA THR A 48 8.82 3.15 -0.42
C THR A 48 7.59 3.70 -1.13
N VAL A 49 7.80 4.54 -2.15
CA VAL A 49 6.81 5.30 -2.92
C VAL A 49 6.81 4.83 -4.38
#